data_AF-A0A1K1QS02-F1
#
_entry.id   AF-A0A1K1QS02-F1
#
_cell.length_a   1.000
_cell.length_b   1.000
_cell.length_c   1.000
_cell.angle_alpha   90.00
_cell.angle_beta   90.00
_cell.angle_gamma   90.00
#
_symmetry.space_group_name_H-M   'P 1'
#
loop_
_entity.id
_entity.type
_entity.pdbx_description
1 polymer ?
#
loop_
_entity_poly.entity_id
_entity_poly.type
_entity_poly.pdbx_seq_one_letter_code
_entity_poly.pdbx_strand_id
1 'polypeptide(L)'
;MERSVNTWDITELLSGFQERMAKIALFDPLFELARQRRNDRGGKPVAMMELGLLTLLFFFEKKLLRSRRTSVKDLVEFLTAVLSKAYDLDGGEVEDIARKVIQVFRPASGRKREFGFTDPVSGEQEVVYTSILRTDSYDAATNTQYYALDEDGLELVFATKEFYLEFQLSIHQLLLRKQLEKGEFQGALRQIDEMHVDVETLQERIHTLEHEIKRSIVSEETLTRYRSLLEDIYLRLKRENEEFGELRGFVKETKDRLYAERELQKQRPYELIVRIAVELERVHNEHTMLLQRSMELESQALRAAKESLYYTGMTSFNFEQDIASFIFSTPLPLEAMQGITAPFLKVEQHKSWSLLTVFAKHQLAGEDEGKTADESILEIDGGQEEAPFFVNRRKLFHTVTELLLDYMAAGGQQEARLGSFIAYLRETEHAGLLANRNFYDYWLVLHQRSPIRAMDKDSLPDEGQGGLYEAVTDLLKGQTLTLQEIEGDIQAHERYSIQDMTVRLGGDKDAG
;
A
#
# COMPACT_ATOMS: atom_id res chain seq x y z
N MET A 1 1.92 54.52 -12.71
CA MET A 1 1.66 53.30 -11.91
C MET A 1 0.18 53.00 -12.00
N GLU A 2 -0.24 52.38 -13.10
CA GLU A 2 -1.58 51.81 -13.23
C GLU A 2 -1.43 50.31 -12.95
N ARG A 3 -1.99 49.86 -11.83
CA ARG A 3 -2.12 48.44 -11.51
C ARG A 3 -3.26 47.89 -12.37
N SER A 4 -2.93 47.00 -13.28
CA SER A 4 -3.89 46.13 -13.98
C SER A 4 -4.65 45.30 -12.94
N VAL A 5 -5.90 45.66 -12.70
CA VAL A 5 -6.84 44.87 -11.90
C VAL A 5 -7.28 43.68 -12.77
N ASN A 6 -7.14 42.47 -12.25
CA ASN A 6 -7.67 41.24 -12.85
C ASN A 6 -9.15 41.44 -13.24
N THR A 7 -9.44 41.43 -14.54
CA THR A 7 -10.80 41.29 -15.05
C THR A 7 -11.20 39.82 -14.90
N TRP A 8 -11.97 39.51 -13.86
CA TRP A 8 -12.57 38.20 -13.66
C TRP A 8 -13.55 37.93 -14.82
N ASP A 9 -13.45 36.77 -15.45
CA ASP A 9 -14.43 36.34 -16.44
C ASP A 9 -15.68 35.83 -15.70
N ILE A 10 -16.55 36.77 -15.32
CA ILE A 10 -17.78 36.55 -14.53
C ILE A 10 -18.68 35.52 -15.22
N THR A 11 -18.67 35.49 -16.55
CA THR A 11 -19.45 34.56 -17.37
C THR A 11 -18.98 33.11 -17.22
N GLU A 12 -17.69 32.88 -17.06
CA GLU A 12 -17.17 31.52 -16.82
C GLU A 12 -17.46 31.05 -15.37
N LEU A 13 -17.33 31.96 -14.38
CA LEU A 13 -17.66 31.67 -12.97
C LEU A 13 -19.14 31.30 -12.75
N LEU A 14 -20.04 31.97 -13.45
CA LEU A 14 -21.48 31.73 -13.34
C LEU A 14 -21.97 30.58 -14.21
N SER A 15 -21.11 30.00 -15.05
CA SER A 15 -21.46 28.80 -15.82
C SER A 15 -21.80 27.63 -14.90
N GLY A 16 -22.95 26.99 -15.14
CA GLY A 16 -23.45 25.88 -14.32
C GLY A 16 -24.03 26.29 -12.96
N PHE A 17 -24.30 27.57 -12.69
CA PHE A 17 -24.91 28.01 -11.42
C PHE A 17 -26.29 27.35 -11.18
N GLN A 18 -27.14 27.30 -12.21
CA GLN A 18 -28.45 26.63 -12.15
C GLN A 18 -28.34 25.14 -11.78
N GLU A 19 -27.38 24.42 -12.39
CA GLU A 19 -27.12 23.01 -12.09
C GLU A 19 -26.64 22.81 -10.64
N ARG A 20 -25.79 23.72 -10.13
CA ARG A 20 -25.36 23.71 -8.72
C ARG A 20 -26.52 23.99 -7.77
N MET A 21 -27.40 24.93 -8.12
CA MET A 21 -28.62 25.19 -7.34
C MET A 21 -29.58 23.99 -7.34
N ALA A 22 -29.69 23.27 -8.45
CA ALA A 22 -30.44 22.03 -8.52
C ALA A 22 -29.88 20.95 -7.57
N LYS A 23 -28.55 20.81 -7.47
CA LYS A 23 -27.90 19.91 -6.51
C LYS A 23 -28.16 20.31 -5.06
N ILE A 24 -28.11 21.61 -4.75
CA ILE A 24 -28.42 22.12 -3.40
C ILE A 24 -29.89 21.83 -3.04
N ALA A 25 -30.81 21.96 -4.00
CA ALA A 25 -32.23 21.69 -3.80
C ALA A 25 -32.52 20.23 -3.38
N LEU A 26 -31.63 19.28 -3.69
CA LEU A 26 -31.76 17.88 -3.25
C LEU A 26 -31.70 17.73 -1.72
N PHE A 27 -30.99 18.62 -1.03
CA PHE A 27 -30.83 18.56 0.43
C PHE A 27 -31.98 19.22 1.21
N ASP A 28 -32.81 20.05 0.56
CA ASP A 28 -33.92 20.76 1.22
C ASP A 28 -34.86 19.84 2.04
N PRO A 29 -35.26 18.65 1.56
CA PRO A 29 -36.13 17.75 2.33
C PRO A 29 -35.49 17.24 3.63
N LEU A 30 -34.16 17.07 3.67
CA LEU A 30 -33.45 16.70 4.89
C LEU A 30 -33.44 17.86 5.89
N PHE A 31 -33.24 19.09 5.43
CA PHE A 31 -33.34 20.27 6.29
C PHE A 31 -34.77 20.52 6.76
N GLU A 32 -35.78 20.19 5.96
CA GLU A 32 -37.17 20.20 6.40
C GLU A 32 -37.41 19.23 7.56
N LEU A 33 -36.87 18.00 7.48
CA LEU A 33 -36.92 17.03 8.57
C LEU A 33 -36.19 17.54 9.82
N ALA A 34 -35.02 18.19 9.65
CA ALA A 34 -34.27 18.79 10.77
C ALA A 34 -35.09 19.86 11.53
N ARG A 35 -35.94 20.62 10.82
CA ARG A 35 -36.81 21.64 11.42
C ARG A 35 -37.97 21.02 12.23
N GLN A 36 -38.30 19.75 12.02
CA GLN A 36 -39.38 19.08 12.73
C GLN A 36 -38.91 18.60 14.10
N ARG A 37 -39.40 19.24 15.17
CA ARG A 37 -39.13 18.80 16.54
C ARG A 37 -40.12 17.70 16.93
N ARG A 38 -39.59 16.51 17.25
CA ARG A 38 -40.34 15.40 17.87
C ARG A 38 -39.54 14.90 19.07
N ASN A 39 -40.22 14.65 20.17
CA ASN A 39 -39.60 14.06 21.35
C ASN A 39 -40.06 12.62 21.52
N ASP A 40 -39.17 11.83 22.10
CA ASP A 40 -39.40 10.48 22.55
C ASP A 40 -40.23 10.46 23.86
N ARG A 41 -40.74 9.29 24.28
CA ARG A 41 -41.47 9.12 25.54
C ARG A 41 -40.64 9.50 26.76
N GLY A 42 -39.32 9.29 26.67
CA GLY A 42 -38.32 9.76 27.65
C GLY A 42 -37.94 11.24 27.56
N GLY A 43 -38.59 12.04 26.70
CA GLY A 43 -38.32 13.47 26.54
C GLY A 43 -37.07 13.83 25.71
N LYS A 44 -36.39 12.83 25.15
CA LYS A 44 -35.21 13.01 24.28
C LYS A 44 -35.66 13.48 22.89
N PRO A 45 -35.03 14.49 22.27
CA PRO A 45 -35.36 14.90 20.90
C PRO A 45 -34.97 13.78 19.93
N VAL A 46 -35.91 13.39 19.06
CA VAL A 46 -35.69 12.42 17.99
C VAL A 46 -35.01 13.14 16.82
N ALA A 47 -33.88 12.59 16.40
CA ALA A 47 -33.04 13.14 15.33
C ALA A 47 -33.66 12.85 13.94
N MET A 48 -34.62 13.69 13.53
CA MET A 48 -35.46 13.45 12.34
C MET A 48 -34.70 13.52 11.00
N MET A 49 -33.65 14.33 10.92
CA MET A 49 -32.84 14.46 9.70
C MET A 49 -32.03 13.19 9.42
N GLU A 50 -31.44 12.65 10.47
CA GLU A 50 -30.65 11.42 10.50
C GLU A 50 -31.53 10.22 10.13
N LEU A 51 -32.77 10.19 10.63
CA LEU A 51 -33.78 9.21 10.23
C LEU A 51 -34.17 9.34 8.75
N GLY A 52 -34.21 10.56 8.22
CA GLY A 52 -34.39 10.83 6.80
C GLY A 52 -33.28 10.20 5.96
N LEU A 53 -32.02 10.47 6.31
CA LEU A 53 -30.87 9.89 5.61
C LEU A 53 -30.83 8.37 5.72
N LEU A 54 -31.10 7.83 6.91
CA LEU A 54 -31.15 6.37 7.16
C LEU A 54 -32.24 5.68 6.34
N THR A 55 -33.37 6.35 6.12
CA THR A 55 -34.43 5.89 5.23
C THR A 55 -33.98 5.84 3.77
N LEU A 56 -33.23 6.84 3.30
CA LEU A 56 -32.67 6.84 1.93
C LEU A 56 -31.66 5.71 1.73
N LEU A 57 -30.78 5.49 2.71
CA LEU A 57 -29.82 4.37 2.69
C LEU A 57 -30.52 3.01 2.64
N PHE A 58 -31.62 2.85 3.38
CA PHE A 58 -32.43 1.64 3.31
C PHE A 58 -33.01 1.39 1.91
N PHE A 59 -33.60 2.42 1.28
CA PHE A 59 -34.13 2.28 -0.09
C PHE A 59 -33.02 2.03 -1.12
N PHE A 60 -31.85 2.62 -0.93
CA PHE A 60 -30.67 2.35 -1.75
C PHE A 60 -30.23 0.89 -1.65
N GLU A 61 -30.10 0.35 -0.44
CA GLU A 61 -29.72 -1.04 -0.21
C GLU A 61 -30.74 -2.03 -0.80
N LYS A 62 -32.04 -1.76 -0.64
CA LYS A 62 -33.10 -2.57 -1.26
C LYS A 62 -33.05 -2.54 -2.79
N LYS A 63 -32.69 -1.40 -3.38
CA LYS A 63 -32.47 -1.26 -4.83
C LYS A 63 -31.25 -2.06 -5.29
N LEU A 64 -30.15 -2.04 -4.52
CA LEU A 64 -28.94 -2.82 -4.78
C LEU A 64 -29.21 -4.33 -4.76
N LEU A 65 -29.98 -4.79 -3.77
CA LEU A 65 -30.43 -6.19 -3.62
C LEU A 65 -31.52 -6.60 -4.64
N ARG A 66 -31.86 -5.72 -5.61
CA ARG A 66 -32.89 -5.92 -6.63
C ARG A 66 -34.26 -6.31 -6.05
N SER A 67 -34.56 -5.86 -4.84
CA SER A 67 -35.85 -6.11 -4.19
C SER A 67 -36.91 -5.22 -4.85
N ARG A 68 -37.89 -5.85 -5.51
CA ARG A 68 -38.91 -5.14 -6.32
C ARG A 68 -40.10 -4.58 -5.53
N ARG A 69 -40.10 -4.73 -4.20
CA ARG A 69 -41.26 -4.40 -3.34
C ARG A 69 -40.78 -3.94 -1.97
N THR A 70 -40.59 -2.63 -1.82
CA THR A 70 -40.25 -2.01 -0.53
C THR A 70 -41.44 -1.20 -0.04
N SER A 71 -42.06 -1.65 1.04
CA SER A 71 -43.26 -1.03 1.63
C SER A 71 -42.92 -0.20 2.86
N VAL A 72 -43.88 0.57 3.34
CA VAL A 72 -43.77 1.29 4.63
C VAL A 72 -43.54 0.32 5.78
N LYS A 73 -44.12 -0.89 5.73
CA LYS A 73 -43.95 -1.89 6.79
C LYS A 73 -42.51 -2.37 6.91
N ASP A 74 -41.84 -2.59 5.78
CA ASP A 74 -40.44 -3.00 5.75
C ASP A 74 -39.52 -1.90 6.32
N LEU A 75 -39.85 -0.63 6.04
CA LEU A 75 -39.15 0.51 6.64
C LEU A 75 -39.38 0.59 8.15
N VAL A 76 -40.61 0.34 8.63
CA VAL A 76 -40.92 0.34 10.07
C VAL A 76 -40.19 -0.77 10.80
N GLU A 77 -40.12 -1.99 10.24
CA GLU A 77 -39.35 -3.08 10.81
C GLU A 77 -37.87 -2.73 10.93
N PHE A 78 -37.29 -2.17 9.85
CA PHE A 78 -35.90 -1.70 9.85
C PHE A 78 -35.65 -0.59 10.88
N LEU A 79 -36.48 0.45 10.90
CA LEU A 79 -36.35 1.56 11.85
C LEU A 79 -36.53 1.08 13.30
N THR A 80 -37.44 0.15 13.56
CA THR A 80 -37.63 -0.44 14.90
C THR A 80 -36.37 -1.18 15.36
N ALA A 81 -35.77 -1.97 14.48
CA ALA A 81 -34.53 -2.69 14.78
C ALA A 81 -33.37 -1.74 15.10
N VAL A 82 -33.25 -0.63 14.36
CA VAL A 82 -32.18 0.37 14.56
C VAL A 82 -32.43 1.25 15.79
N LEU A 83 -33.67 1.71 15.99
CA LEU A 83 -34.02 2.70 17.02
C LEU A 83 -34.22 2.10 18.41
N SER A 84 -34.55 0.81 18.52
CA SER A 84 -34.72 0.11 19.80
C SER A 84 -33.53 0.22 20.76
N LYS A 85 -32.33 0.52 20.24
CA LYS A 85 -31.11 0.72 21.03
C LYS A 85 -30.92 2.15 21.54
N ALA A 86 -31.59 3.14 20.95
CA ALA A 86 -31.26 4.57 21.11
C ALA A 86 -32.43 5.44 21.61
N TYR A 87 -33.68 4.99 21.41
CA TYR A 87 -34.92 5.69 21.77
C TYR A 87 -35.97 4.72 22.31
N ASP A 88 -36.83 5.19 23.20
CA ASP A 88 -37.96 4.49 23.82
C ASP A 88 -39.27 4.77 23.08
N LEU A 89 -39.32 4.32 21.82
CA LEU A 89 -40.44 4.52 20.90
C LEU A 89 -41.31 3.26 20.78
N ASP A 90 -42.61 3.46 20.69
CA ASP A 90 -43.57 2.38 20.41
C ASP A 90 -43.72 2.10 18.91
N GLY A 91 -44.21 0.92 18.55
CA GLY A 91 -44.37 0.51 17.15
C GLY A 91 -45.24 1.48 16.34
N GLY A 92 -46.29 2.05 16.94
CA GLY A 92 -47.12 3.08 16.30
C GLY A 92 -46.37 4.41 16.09
N GLU A 93 -45.48 4.79 17.00
CA GLU A 93 -44.70 6.02 16.88
C GLU A 93 -43.63 5.91 15.79
N VAL A 94 -43.00 4.73 15.66
CA VAL A 94 -42.06 4.43 14.56
C VAL A 94 -42.78 4.41 13.22
N GLU A 95 -44.01 3.89 13.16
CA GLU A 95 -44.84 3.95 11.94
C GLU A 95 -45.16 5.39 11.53
N ASP A 96 -45.52 6.25 12.48
CA ASP A 96 -45.76 7.66 12.22
C ASP A 96 -44.50 8.37 11.70
N ILE A 97 -43.34 8.07 12.28
CA ILE A 97 -42.05 8.59 11.83
C ILE A 97 -41.79 8.17 10.38
N ALA A 98 -41.92 6.87 10.07
CA ALA A 98 -41.69 6.32 8.75
C ALA A 98 -42.59 6.97 7.70
N ARG A 99 -43.89 7.12 8.01
CA ARG A 99 -44.87 7.78 7.12
C ARG A 99 -44.53 9.26 6.91
N LYS A 100 -44.12 9.97 7.95
CA LYS A 100 -43.78 11.39 7.88
C LYS A 100 -42.51 11.62 7.05
N VAL A 101 -41.49 10.79 7.22
CA VAL A 101 -40.26 10.84 6.41
C VAL A 101 -40.58 10.58 4.93
N ILE A 102 -41.37 9.54 4.62
CA ILE A 102 -41.82 9.26 3.25
C ILE A 102 -42.61 10.43 2.67
N GLN A 103 -43.50 11.06 3.46
CA GLN A 103 -44.31 12.19 3.01
C GLN A 103 -43.46 13.43 2.69
N VAL A 104 -42.35 13.65 3.42
CA VAL A 104 -41.42 14.75 3.14
C VAL A 104 -40.64 14.49 1.85
N PHE A 105 -40.16 13.26 1.63
CA PHE A 105 -39.48 12.87 0.38
C PHE A 105 -40.42 12.77 -0.82
N ARG A 106 -41.71 12.50 -0.57
CA ARG A 106 -42.75 12.44 -1.59
C ARG A 106 -44.07 13.02 -1.06
N PRO A 107 -44.36 14.29 -1.40
CA PRO A 107 -45.62 14.92 -1.03
C PRO A 107 -46.83 14.11 -1.50
N ALA A 108 -47.87 14.03 -0.66
CA ALA A 108 -49.10 13.29 -0.94
C ALA A 108 -49.88 13.80 -2.17
N SER A 109 -49.55 15.00 -2.68
CA SER A 109 -50.11 15.57 -3.89
C SER A 109 -49.61 14.90 -5.18
N GLY A 110 -48.55 14.08 -5.10
CA GLY A 110 -47.92 13.44 -6.26
C GLY A 110 -47.16 14.42 -7.18
N ARG A 111 -47.09 15.70 -6.82
CA ARG A 111 -46.30 16.71 -7.54
C ARG A 111 -44.83 16.62 -7.11
N LYS A 112 -43.92 16.82 -8.07
CA LYS A 112 -42.49 16.99 -7.79
C LYS A 112 -42.30 18.18 -6.85
N ARG A 113 -41.29 18.12 -5.97
CA ARG A 113 -40.99 19.23 -5.06
C ARG A 113 -40.43 20.40 -5.85
N GLU A 114 -40.85 21.60 -5.48
CA GLU A 114 -40.45 22.84 -6.14
C GLU A 114 -39.47 23.59 -5.25
N PHE A 115 -38.30 23.95 -5.80
CA PHE A 115 -37.31 24.77 -5.13
C PHE A 115 -37.07 26.03 -5.97
N GLY A 116 -37.53 27.17 -5.45
CA GLY A 116 -37.36 28.47 -6.09
C GLY A 116 -36.02 29.10 -5.72
N PHE A 117 -35.27 29.58 -6.71
CA PHE A 117 -34.07 30.38 -6.50
C PHE A 117 -33.98 31.52 -7.51
N THR A 118 -33.14 32.51 -7.23
CA THR A 118 -32.90 33.63 -8.13
C THR A 118 -31.58 33.43 -8.84
N ASP A 119 -31.60 33.39 -10.17
CA ASP A 119 -30.38 33.31 -10.96
C ASP A 119 -29.69 34.69 -10.98
N PRO A 120 -28.44 34.81 -10.50
CA PRO A 120 -27.72 36.08 -10.49
C PRO A 120 -27.35 36.59 -11.90
N VAL A 121 -27.40 35.76 -12.93
CA VAL A 121 -27.10 36.16 -14.33
C VAL A 121 -28.31 36.83 -14.97
N SER A 122 -29.49 36.19 -14.89
CA SER A 122 -30.74 36.71 -15.47
C SER A 122 -31.52 37.64 -14.55
N GLY A 123 -31.35 37.51 -13.22
CA GLY A 123 -32.15 38.20 -12.21
C GLY A 123 -33.57 37.64 -12.05
N GLU A 124 -33.90 36.55 -12.74
CA GLU A 124 -35.23 35.93 -12.73
C GLU A 124 -35.35 34.89 -11.61
N GLN A 125 -36.59 34.63 -11.18
CA GLN A 125 -36.89 33.51 -10.28
C GLN A 125 -37.08 32.24 -11.11
N GLU A 126 -36.19 31.28 -10.91
CA GLU A 126 -36.27 29.96 -11.49
C GLU A 126 -36.75 28.94 -10.46
N VAL A 127 -37.36 27.86 -10.93
CA VAL A 127 -37.86 26.76 -10.08
C VAL A 127 -37.29 25.45 -10.58
N VAL A 128 -36.64 24.71 -9.67
CA VAL A 128 -36.18 23.34 -9.92
C VAL A 128 -37.15 22.35 -9.31
N TYR A 129 -37.41 21.27 -10.04
CA TYR A 129 -38.29 20.19 -9.63
C TYR A 129 -37.49 18.96 -9.21
N THR A 130 -37.63 18.52 -7.97
CA THR A 130 -36.92 17.33 -7.44
C THR A 130 -37.87 16.21 -7.04
N SER A 131 -37.45 14.97 -7.25
CA SER A 131 -38.19 13.74 -6.95
C SER A 131 -37.27 12.71 -6.28
N ILE A 132 -37.36 12.55 -4.97
CA ILE A 132 -36.49 11.64 -4.22
C ILE A 132 -37.00 10.19 -4.25
N LEU A 133 -38.31 10.00 -4.06
CA LEU A 133 -38.96 8.68 -4.09
C LEU A 133 -40.06 8.61 -5.15
N ARG A 134 -40.16 7.48 -5.83
CA ARG A 134 -41.20 7.16 -6.83
C ARG A 134 -42.05 5.98 -6.36
N THR A 135 -43.31 5.92 -6.81
CA THR A 135 -44.13 4.70 -6.65
C THR A 135 -43.72 3.67 -7.68
N ASP A 136 -43.47 2.44 -7.22
CA ASP A 136 -43.07 1.33 -8.10
C ASP A 136 -44.28 0.46 -8.47
N SER A 137 -45.05 0.01 -7.48
CA SER A 137 -46.28 -0.76 -7.69
C SER A 137 -47.30 -0.53 -6.57
N TYR A 138 -48.57 -0.78 -6.87
CA TYR A 138 -49.68 -0.74 -5.90
C TYR A 138 -50.37 -2.09 -5.89
N ASP A 139 -50.47 -2.69 -4.71
CA ASP A 139 -51.25 -3.91 -4.51
C ASP A 139 -52.63 -3.58 -3.93
N ALA A 140 -53.65 -3.68 -4.78
CA ALA A 140 -55.04 -3.40 -4.42
C ALA A 140 -55.62 -4.41 -3.43
N ALA A 141 -55.04 -5.61 -3.31
CA ALA A 141 -55.54 -6.65 -2.40
C ALA A 141 -55.10 -6.40 -0.95
N THR A 142 -53.92 -5.80 -0.75
CA THR A 142 -53.36 -5.51 0.58
C THR A 142 -53.37 -4.02 0.93
N ASN A 143 -53.88 -3.16 0.04
CA ASN A 143 -53.84 -1.69 0.14
C ASN A 143 -52.42 -1.16 0.45
N THR A 144 -51.39 -1.82 -0.11
CA THR A 144 -49.99 -1.50 0.17
C THR A 144 -49.37 -0.79 -1.01
N GLN A 145 -48.78 0.38 -0.75
CA GLN A 145 -48.00 1.15 -1.71
C GLN A 145 -46.52 0.80 -1.58
N TYR A 146 -45.87 0.52 -2.71
CA TYR A 146 -44.44 0.27 -2.78
C TYR A 146 -43.69 1.50 -3.31
N TYR A 147 -42.56 1.79 -2.69
CA TYR A 147 -41.72 2.94 -2.99
C TYR A 147 -40.34 2.48 -3.47
N ALA A 148 -39.77 3.24 -4.39
CA ALA A 148 -38.42 3.05 -4.90
C ALA A 148 -37.69 4.38 -4.97
N LEU A 149 -36.36 4.33 -4.84
CA LEU A 149 -35.50 5.49 -4.97
C LEU A 149 -35.44 5.95 -6.43
N ASP A 150 -35.79 7.21 -6.68
CA ASP A 150 -35.74 7.85 -8.00
C ASP A 150 -34.31 8.35 -8.31
N GLU A 151 -34.08 8.95 -9.48
CA GLU A 151 -32.75 9.42 -9.90
C GLU A 151 -32.19 10.52 -8.98
N ASP A 152 -32.98 11.55 -8.65
CA ASP A 152 -32.55 12.63 -7.75
C ASP A 152 -32.28 12.12 -6.32
N GLY A 153 -33.03 11.08 -5.90
CA GLY A 153 -32.81 10.41 -4.62
C GLY A 153 -31.52 9.59 -4.60
N LEU A 154 -31.13 9.00 -5.73
CA LEU A 154 -29.82 8.37 -5.89
C LEU A 154 -28.70 9.40 -5.85
N GLU A 155 -28.85 10.52 -6.55
CA GLU A 155 -27.87 11.61 -6.55
C GLU A 155 -27.63 12.15 -5.13
N LEU A 156 -28.68 12.33 -4.33
CA LEU A 156 -28.57 12.72 -2.93
C LEU A 156 -27.82 11.67 -2.09
N VAL A 157 -28.11 10.37 -2.29
CA VAL A 157 -27.39 9.28 -1.60
C VAL A 157 -25.92 9.24 -2.03
N PHE A 158 -25.59 9.46 -3.30
CA PHE A 158 -24.21 9.52 -3.78
C PHE A 158 -23.46 10.77 -3.33
N ALA A 159 -24.16 11.89 -3.13
CA ALA A 159 -23.58 13.10 -2.59
C ALA A 159 -23.29 13.01 -1.08
N THR A 160 -24.06 12.18 -0.35
CA THR A 160 -23.91 11.97 1.10
C THR A 160 -23.04 10.77 1.46
N LYS A 161 -23.01 9.75 0.61
CA LYS A 161 -22.03 8.68 0.69
C LYS A 161 -20.73 9.20 0.09
N GLU A 162 -19.59 8.81 0.64
CA GLU A 162 -18.30 9.29 0.12
C GLU A 162 -18.10 8.91 -1.37
N PHE A 163 -18.91 8.00 -1.94
CA PHE A 163 -18.91 7.60 -3.36
C PHE A 163 -18.55 8.71 -4.37
N TYR A 164 -19.07 9.95 -4.25
CA TYR A 164 -18.67 11.00 -5.18
C TYR A 164 -17.20 11.42 -5.03
N LEU A 165 -16.71 11.58 -3.80
CA LEU A 165 -15.29 11.80 -3.49
C LEU A 165 -14.43 10.55 -3.77
N GLU A 166 -15.00 9.35 -3.63
CA GLU A 166 -14.28 8.08 -3.79
C GLU A 166 -14.11 7.64 -5.24
N PHE A 167 -14.93 8.13 -6.16
CA PHE A 167 -14.90 7.73 -7.58
C PHE A 167 -14.78 8.92 -8.53
N GLN A 168 -14.47 10.10 -7.99
CA GLN A 168 -14.32 11.36 -8.74
C GLN A 168 -13.38 11.18 -9.94
N LEU A 169 -12.18 10.64 -9.67
CA LEU A 169 -11.18 10.38 -10.70
C LEU A 169 -11.62 9.29 -11.69
N SER A 170 -12.24 8.21 -11.21
CA SER A 170 -12.79 7.14 -12.07
C SER A 170 -13.90 7.63 -13.00
N ILE A 171 -14.77 8.53 -12.53
CA ILE A 171 -15.84 9.14 -13.33
C ILE A 171 -15.23 10.04 -14.40
N HIS A 172 -14.25 10.87 -14.03
CA HIS A 172 -13.58 11.74 -14.98
C HIS A 172 -12.81 10.96 -16.05
N GLN A 173 -12.16 9.85 -15.70
CA GLN A 173 -11.52 8.94 -16.66
C GLN A 173 -12.54 8.35 -17.66
N LEU A 174 -13.70 7.90 -17.18
CA LEU A 174 -14.77 7.37 -18.03
C LEU A 174 -15.35 8.44 -18.96
N LEU A 175 -15.58 9.64 -18.43
CA LEU A 175 -16.09 10.78 -19.21
C LEU A 175 -15.07 11.23 -20.26
N LEU A 176 -13.78 11.25 -19.91
CA LEU A 176 -12.68 11.54 -20.84
C LEU A 176 -12.68 10.53 -21.99
N ARG A 177 -12.74 9.23 -21.68
CA ARG A 177 -12.83 8.16 -22.68
C ARG A 177 -14.02 8.40 -23.61
N LYS A 178 -15.18 8.73 -23.06
CA LYS A 178 -16.40 8.95 -23.85
C LYS A 178 -16.33 10.19 -24.75
N GLN A 179 -15.72 11.28 -24.28
CA GLN A 179 -15.52 12.50 -25.06
C GLN A 179 -14.52 12.28 -26.20
N LEU A 180 -13.45 11.52 -25.95
CA LEU A 180 -12.47 11.13 -26.96
C LEU A 180 -13.07 10.21 -28.04
N GLU A 181 -13.91 9.24 -27.66
CA GLU A 181 -14.66 8.41 -28.62
C GLU A 181 -15.52 9.25 -29.58
N LYS A 182 -16.17 10.29 -29.05
CA LYS A 182 -17.03 11.22 -29.83
C LYS A 182 -16.24 12.25 -30.64
N GLY A 183 -14.93 12.37 -30.41
CA GLY A 183 -14.08 13.39 -31.03
C GLY A 183 -14.23 14.80 -30.42
N GLU A 184 -14.79 14.91 -29.21
CA GLU A 184 -15.00 16.17 -28.49
C GLU A 184 -13.74 16.58 -27.68
N PHE A 185 -12.65 16.91 -28.38
CA PHE A 185 -11.34 17.15 -27.76
C PHE A 185 -11.29 18.36 -26.80
N GLN A 186 -12.11 19.39 -27.02
CA GLN A 186 -12.14 20.53 -26.09
C GLN A 186 -12.80 20.17 -24.74
N GLY A 187 -13.85 19.35 -24.77
CA GLY A 187 -14.46 18.82 -23.55
C GLY A 187 -13.50 17.90 -22.81
N ALA A 188 -12.78 17.05 -23.56
CA ALA A 188 -11.74 16.17 -23.02
C ALA A 188 -10.61 16.93 -22.31
N LEU A 189 -10.19 18.08 -22.83
CA LEU A 189 -9.17 18.90 -22.19
C LEU A 189 -9.67 19.47 -20.85
N ARG A 190 -10.87 20.05 -20.82
CA ARG A 190 -11.50 20.52 -19.58
C ARG A 190 -11.64 19.39 -18.56
N GLN A 191 -11.91 18.18 -19.04
CA GLN A 191 -12.04 17.01 -18.18
C GLN A 191 -10.72 16.65 -17.47
N ILE A 192 -9.60 16.81 -18.15
CA ILE A 192 -8.26 16.61 -17.58
C ILE A 192 -7.94 17.73 -16.58
N ASP A 193 -8.35 18.97 -16.86
CA ASP A 193 -8.17 20.08 -15.92
C ASP A 193 -8.96 19.84 -14.61
N GLU A 194 -10.18 19.29 -14.70
CA GLU A 194 -10.95 18.85 -13.52
C GLU A 194 -10.24 17.72 -12.76
N MET A 195 -9.69 16.72 -13.46
CA MET A 195 -8.90 15.66 -12.84
C MET A 195 -7.67 16.19 -12.09
N HIS A 196 -7.03 17.26 -12.60
CA HIS A 196 -5.91 17.90 -11.91
C HIS A 196 -6.31 18.46 -10.54
N VAL A 197 -7.46 19.15 -10.47
CA VAL A 197 -7.97 19.71 -9.22
C VAL A 197 -8.32 18.60 -8.21
N ASP A 198 -8.85 17.48 -8.69
CA ASP A 198 -9.14 16.33 -7.84
C ASP A 198 -7.86 15.68 -7.28
N VAL A 199 -6.80 15.57 -8.10
CA VAL A 199 -5.50 15.09 -7.63
C VAL A 199 -4.89 16.04 -6.61
N GLU A 200 -4.99 17.35 -6.81
CA GLU A 200 -4.49 18.37 -5.86
C GLU A 200 -5.24 18.30 -4.52
N THR A 201 -6.57 18.17 -4.54
CA THR A 201 -7.36 18.02 -3.31
C THR A 201 -7.08 16.71 -2.57
N LEU A 202 -6.86 15.60 -3.29
CA LEU A 202 -6.38 14.35 -2.69
C LEU A 202 -5.00 14.51 -2.03
N GLN A 203 -4.10 15.27 -2.66
CA GLN A 203 -2.79 15.58 -2.08
C GLN A 203 -2.91 16.34 -0.75
N GLU A 204 -3.76 17.37 -0.70
CA GLU A 204 -4.02 18.14 0.52
C GLU A 204 -4.64 17.27 1.62
N ARG A 205 -5.54 16.35 1.25
CA ARG A 205 -6.17 15.41 2.17
C ARG A 205 -5.14 14.47 2.78
N ILE A 206 -4.26 13.87 1.97
CA ILE A 206 -3.17 13.00 2.44
C ILE A 206 -2.23 13.77 3.36
N HIS A 207 -1.90 15.03 3.03
CA HIS A 207 -1.06 15.86 3.87
C HIS A 207 -1.70 16.19 5.23
N THR A 208 -3.00 16.46 5.24
CA THR A 208 -3.75 16.71 6.49
C THR A 208 -3.77 15.46 7.37
N LEU A 209 -4.06 14.29 6.78
CA LEU A 209 -4.00 13.00 7.46
C LEU A 209 -2.63 12.71 8.04
N GLU A 210 -1.55 13.02 7.31
CA GLU A 210 -0.17 12.90 7.79
C GLU A 210 0.04 13.66 9.11
N HIS A 211 -0.40 14.92 9.17
CA HIS A 211 -0.28 15.76 10.36
C HIS A 211 -1.18 15.30 11.50
N GLU A 212 -2.40 14.86 11.21
CA GLU A 212 -3.30 14.30 12.21
C GLU A 212 -2.71 13.04 12.86
N ILE A 213 -2.15 12.14 12.06
CA ILE A 213 -1.50 10.93 12.57
C ILE A 213 -0.33 11.31 13.46
N LYS A 214 0.54 12.24 13.03
CA LYS A 214 1.67 12.73 13.84
C LYS A 214 1.24 13.33 15.18
N ARG A 215 0.04 13.95 15.24
CA ARG A 215 -0.48 14.62 16.43
C ARG A 215 -1.29 13.70 17.36
N SER A 216 -1.97 12.69 16.81
CA SER A 216 -3.00 11.89 17.48
C SER A 216 -2.57 10.46 17.82
N ILE A 217 -1.30 10.22 18.13
CA ILE A 217 -0.74 8.88 18.40
C ILE A 217 -1.15 8.30 19.77
N VAL A 218 -2.07 8.92 20.49
CA VAL A 218 -2.31 8.62 21.91
C VAL A 218 -3.15 7.34 22.12
N SER A 219 -3.92 6.87 21.13
CA SER A 219 -4.71 5.64 21.28
C SER A 219 -4.59 4.63 20.13
N GLU A 220 -4.61 3.35 20.51
CA GLU A 220 -4.57 2.20 19.57
C GLU A 220 -5.82 2.16 18.68
N GLU A 221 -6.97 2.59 19.19
CA GLU A 221 -8.21 2.66 18.43
C GLU A 221 -8.13 3.71 17.31
N THR A 222 -7.57 4.90 17.58
CA THR A 222 -7.40 5.92 16.53
C THR A 222 -6.40 5.48 15.47
N LEU A 223 -5.31 4.82 15.88
CA LEU A 223 -4.31 4.28 14.96
C LEU A 223 -4.93 3.25 14.02
N THR A 224 -5.75 2.34 14.56
CA THR A 224 -6.43 1.31 13.76
C THR A 224 -7.38 1.93 12.73
N ARG A 225 -8.12 2.99 13.10
CA ARG A 225 -8.99 3.72 12.17
C ARG A 225 -8.20 4.45 11.08
N TYR A 226 -7.10 5.12 11.42
CA TYR A 226 -6.25 5.77 10.43
C TYR A 226 -5.61 4.75 9.48
N ARG A 227 -5.21 3.58 9.99
CA ARG A 227 -4.69 2.48 9.19
C ARG A 227 -5.71 2.00 8.16
N SER A 228 -6.94 1.72 8.58
CA SER A 228 -7.98 1.26 7.63
C SER A 228 -8.27 2.32 6.56
N LEU A 229 -8.32 3.61 6.95
CA LEU A 229 -8.51 4.70 5.99
C LEU A 229 -7.36 4.79 4.97
N LEU A 230 -6.11 4.63 5.41
CA LEU A 230 -4.95 4.66 4.50
C LEU A 230 -4.91 3.46 3.57
N GLU A 231 -5.24 2.27 4.09
CA GLU A 231 -5.32 1.05 3.29
C GLU A 231 -6.40 1.16 2.20
N ASP A 232 -7.57 1.72 2.55
CA ASP A 232 -8.66 2.00 1.61
C ASP A 232 -8.24 3.00 0.53
N ILE A 233 -7.54 4.09 0.91
CA ILE A 233 -7.00 5.09 -0.03
C ILE A 233 -5.98 4.44 -0.97
N TYR A 234 -5.05 3.64 -0.44
CA TYR A 234 -4.02 2.97 -1.23
C TYR A 234 -4.62 1.99 -2.24
N LEU A 235 -5.54 1.13 -1.81
CA LEU A 235 -6.21 0.16 -2.69
C LEU A 235 -6.96 0.85 -3.83
N ARG A 236 -7.56 2.01 -3.55
CA ARG A 236 -8.25 2.82 -4.55
C ARG A 236 -7.29 3.45 -5.53
N LEU A 237 -6.27 4.17 -5.06
CA LEU A 237 -5.26 4.79 -5.91
C LEU A 237 -4.56 3.75 -6.80
N LYS A 238 -4.33 2.54 -6.28
CA LYS A 238 -3.76 1.44 -7.07
C LYS A 238 -4.67 1.04 -8.23
N ARG A 239 -5.97 0.84 -7.99
CA ARG A 239 -6.94 0.51 -9.05
C ARG A 239 -7.03 1.64 -10.08
N GLU A 240 -7.12 2.88 -9.63
CA GLU A 240 -7.16 4.05 -10.53
C GLU A 240 -5.90 4.17 -11.39
N ASN A 241 -4.72 3.84 -10.83
CA ASN A 241 -3.47 3.87 -11.56
C ASN A 241 -3.42 2.80 -12.67
N GLU A 242 -4.04 1.62 -12.46
CA GLU A 242 -4.21 0.60 -13.49
C GLU A 242 -5.13 1.11 -14.62
N GLU A 243 -6.26 1.72 -14.29
CA GLU A 243 -7.20 2.32 -15.25
C GLU A 243 -6.57 3.49 -16.04
N PHE A 244 -5.69 4.28 -15.42
CA PHE A 244 -4.90 5.31 -16.13
C PHE A 244 -4.04 4.72 -17.24
N GLY A 245 -3.48 3.52 -17.01
CA GLY A 245 -2.70 2.80 -18.02
C GLY A 245 -3.53 2.50 -19.26
N GLU A 246 -4.78 2.04 -19.08
CA GLU A 246 -5.71 1.79 -20.19
C GLU A 246 -6.07 3.08 -20.92
N LEU A 247 -6.40 4.13 -20.18
CA LEU A 247 -6.77 5.43 -20.73
C LEU A 247 -5.62 6.03 -21.55
N ARG A 248 -4.39 5.93 -21.06
CA ARG A 248 -3.17 6.35 -21.78
C ARG A 248 -2.99 5.57 -23.08
N GLY A 249 -3.22 4.25 -23.04
CA GLY A 249 -3.23 3.40 -24.24
C GLY A 249 -4.24 3.91 -25.27
N PHE A 250 -5.45 4.24 -24.82
CA PHE A 250 -6.52 4.76 -25.67
C PHE A 250 -6.22 6.14 -26.27
N VAL A 251 -5.65 7.07 -25.49
CA VAL A 251 -5.21 8.37 -26.01
C VAL A 251 -4.11 8.20 -27.06
N LYS A 252 -3.16 7.29 -26.83
CA LYS A 252 -2.10 6.98 -27.78
C LYS A 252 -2.65 6.42 -29.09
N GLU A 253 -3.56 5.45 -29.01
CA GLU A 253 -4.23 4.89 -30.20
C GLU A 253 -5.02 5.96 -30.96
N THR A 254 -5.75 6.82 -30.25
CA THR A 254 -6.52 7.91 -30.87
C THR A 254 -5.60 8.93 -31.55
N LYS A 255 -4.45 9.25 -30.92
CA LYS A 255 -3.41 10.12 -31.49
C LYS A 255 -2.83 9.51 -32.76
N ASP A 256 -2.52 8.21 -32.75
CA ASP A 256 -1.91 7.51 -33.88
C ASP A 256 -2.91 7.36 -35.05
N ARG A 257 -4.21 7.13 -34.76
CA ARG A 257 -5.29 7.15 -35.75
C ARG A 257 -5.40 8.53 -36.43
N LEU A 258 -5.42 9.60 -35.64
CA LEU A 258 -5.46 10.97 -36.17
C LEU A 258 -4.19 11.35 -36.93
N TYR A 259 -3.03 10.79 -36.56
CA TYR A 259 -1.79 10.97 -37.30
C TYR A 259 -1.85 10.30 -38.68
N ALA A 260 -2.43 9.10 -38.78
CA ALA A 260 -2.66 8.42 -40.06
C ALA A 260 -3.69 9.15 -40.95
N GLU A 261 -4.74 9.73 -40.36
CA GLU A 261 -5.73 10.54 -41.05
C GLU A 261 -5.21 11.94 -41.47
N ARG A 262 -4.01 12.34 -41.00
CA ARG A 262 -3.45 13.69 -41.17
C ARG A 262 -3.13 14.07 -42.62
N GLU A 263 -3.06 13.10 -43.54
CA GLU A 263 -2.93 13.37 -44.98
C GLU A 263 -4.17 14.10 -45.56
N LEU A 264 -5.30 14.21 -44.83
CA LEU A 264 -6.60 14.67 -45.33
C LEU A 264 -7.17 15.97 -44.71
N GLN A 265 -6.34 16.94 -44.31
CA GLN A 265 -6.70 18.38 -44.09
C GLN A 265 -7.14 18.91 -42.69
N LYS A 266 -6.96 18.22 -41.55
CA LYS A 266 -7.36 18.80 -40.23
C LYS A 266 -6.22 18.90 -39.20
N GLN A 267 -5.57 20.07 -39.10
CA GLN A 267 -4.48 20.34 -38.13
C GLN A 267 -4.96 20.54 -36.67
N ARG A 268 -6.11 21.21 -36.45
CA ARG A 268 -6.58 21.57 -35.09
C ARG A 268 -6.91 20.38 -34.16
N PRO A 269 -7.61 19.32 -34.60
CA PRO A 269 -7.91 18.19 -33.72
C PRO A 269 -6.65 17.44 -33.27
N TYR A 270 -5.63 17.41 -34.14
CA TYR A 270 -4.34 16.78 -33.84
C TYR A 270 -3.56 17.57 -32.77
N GLU A 271 -3.55 18.90 -32.83
CA GLU A 271 -2.93 19.73 -31.79
C GLU A 271 -3.59 19.54 -30.42
N LEU A 272 -4.93 19.42 -30.40
CA LEU A 272 -5.68 19.18 -29.17
C LEU A 272 -5.38 17.80 -28.57
N ILE A 273 -5.34 16.72 -29.36
CA ILE A 273 -5.01 15.39 -28.82
C ILE A 273 -3.57 15.30 -28.31
N VAL A 274 -2.62 16.02 -28.94
CA VAL A 274 -1.25 16.12 -28.45
C VAL A 274 -1.21 16.82 -27.09
N ARG A 275 -1.98 17.92 -26.93
CA ARG A 275 -2.09 18.62 -25.65
C ARG A 275 -2.73 17.74 -24.58
N ILE A 276 -3.84 17.07 -24.90
CA ILE A 276 -4.51 16.09 -24.02
C ILE A 276 -3.52 15.01 -23.56
N ALA A 277 -2.69 14.49 -24.46
CA ALA A 277 -1.70 13.47 -24.10
C ALA A 277 -0.65 13.98 -23.11
N VAL A 278 -0.20 15.23 -23.26
CA VAL A 278 0.77 15.85 -22.34
C VAL A 278 0.14 16.13 -20.97
N GLU A 279 -1.05 16.73 -20.93
CA GLU A 279 -1.73 17.03 -19.67
C GLU A 279 -2.15 15.76 -18.93
N LEU A 280 -2.64 14.73 -19.64
CA LEU A 280 -2.97 13.44 -19.05
C LEU A 280 -1.73 12.76 -18.43
N GLU A 281 -0.58 12.84 -19.08
CA GLU A 281 0.68 12.33 -18.53
C GLU A 281 1.09 13.09 -17.26
N ARG A 282 0.83 14.41 -17.20
CA ARG A 282 1.09 15.21 -16.01
C ARG A 282 0.21 14.77 -14.83
N VAL A 283 -1.11 14.66 -15.04
CA VAL A 283 -2.04 14.14 -14.02
C VAL A 283 -1.61 12.75 -13.55
N HIS A 284 -1.26 11.87 -14.49
CA HIS A 284 -0.88 10.51 -14.16
C HIS A 284 0.38 10.48 -13.28
N ASN A 285 1.41 11.28 -13.61
CA ASN A 285 2.62 11.35 -12.80
C ASN A 285 2.33 11.89 -11.39
N GLU A 286 1.51 12.93 -11.26
CA GLU A 286 1.09 13.46 -9.96
C GLU A 286 0.33 12.40 -9.15
N HIS A 287 -0.59 11.66 -9.78
CA HIS A 287 -1.33 10.57 -9.15
C HIS A 287 -0.42 9.41 -8.72
N THR A 288 0.55 9.00 -9.56
CA THR A 288 1.53 7.98 -9.20
C THR A 288 2.41 8.42 -8.03
N MET A 289 2.78 9.70 -7.96
CA MET A 289 3.49 10.26 -6.80
C MET A 289 2.64 10.19 -5.52
N LEU A 290 1.32 10.45 -5.62
CA LEU A 290 0.41 10.28 -4.47
C LEU A 290 0.29 8.82 -4.03
N LEU A 291 0.25 7.88 -4.98
CA LEU A 291 0.25 6.46 -4.67
C LEU A 291 1.52 6.07 -3.89
N GLN A 292 2.70 6.50 -4.36
CA GLN A 292 3.97 6.27 -3.63
C GLN A 292 3.95 6.90 -2.24
N ARG A 293 3.50 8.16 -2.13
CA ARG A 293 3.44 8.86 -0.86
C ARG A 293 2.46 8.22 0.12
N SER A 294 1.32 7.70 -0.34
CA SER A 294 0.39 6.98 0.53
C SER A 294 0.98 5.68 1.08
N MET A 295 1.75 4.94 0.26
CA MET A 295 2.48 3.75 0.69
C MET A 295 3.58 4.09 1.73
N GLU A 296 4.36 5.15 1.47
CA GLU A 296 5.36 5.62 2.43
C GLU A 296 4.73 6.06 3.74
N LEU A 297 3.62 6.77 3.67
CA LEU A 297 2.90 7.26 4.83
C LEU A 297 2.30 6.12 5.64
N GLU A 298 1.74 5.08 5.02
CA GLU A 298 1.29 3.87 5.72
C GLU A 298 2.44 3.25 6.54
N SER A 299 3.60 3.04 5.91
CA SER A 299 4.77 2.45 6.56
C SER A 299 5.35 3.33 7.68
N GLN A 300 5.56 4.62 7.39
CA GLN A 300 6.14 5.58 8.34
C GLN A 300 5.18 5.90 9.49
N ALA A 301 3.87 6.04 9.23
CA ALA A 301 2.86 6.24 10.25
C ALA A 301 2.81 5.07 11.23
N LEU A 302 2.77 3.83 10.72
CA LEU A 302 2.75 2.64 11.56
C LEU A 302 4.02 2.53 12.42
N ARG A 303 5.18 2.84 11.85
CA ARG A 303 6.45 2.83 12.57
C ARG A 303 6.51 3.92 13.63
N ALA A 304 6.24 5.17 13.26
CA ALA A 304 6.23 6.31 14.18
C ALA A 304 5.22 6.11 15.31
N ALA A 305 4.07 5.49 15.01
CA ALA A 305 3.05 5.23 16.00
C ALA A 305 3.47 4.13 17.00
N LYS A 306 4.07 3.03 16.52
CA LYS A 306 4.67 2.00 17.39
C LYS A 306 5.78 2.57 18.27
N GLU A 307 6.67 3.38 17.69
CA GLU A 307 7.77 4.02 18.41
C GLU A 307 7.21 4.98 19.48
N SER A 308 6.23 5.82 19.17
CA SER A 308 5.60 6.72 20.14
C SER A 308 4.87 5.97 21.26
N LEU A 309 4.17 4.86 20.96
CA LEU A 309 3.56 4.00 21.99
C LEU A 309 4.64 3.38 22.89
N TYR A 310 5.74 2.90 22.31
CA TYR A 310 6.88 2.36 23.03
C TYR A 310 7.53 3.42 23.94
N TYR A 311 7.78 4.62 23.42
CA TYR A 311 8.35 5.74 24.18
C TYR A 311 7.40 6.23 25.27
N THR A 312 6.10 6.30 25.01
CA THR A 312 5.10 6.65 26.03
C THR A 312 5.10 5.62 27.17
N GLY A 313 5.13 4.33 26.81
CA GLY A 313 5.27 3.22 27.76
C GLY A 313 6.57 3.30 28.58
N MET A 314 7.70 3.58 27.93
CA MET A 314 8.98 3.77 28.62
C MET A 314 9.01 4.99 29.54
N THR A 315 8.43 6.13 29.13
CA THR A 315 8.35 7.31 30.01
C THR A 315 7.43 7.09 31.22
N SER A 316 6.45 6.19 31.12
CA SER A 316 5.57 5.85 32.23
C SER A 316 6.18 4.87 33.24
N PHE A 317 7.30 4.21 32.90
CA PHE A 317 7.90 3.17 33.72
C PHE A 317 9.42 3.27 33.74
N ASN A 318 9.96 3.91 34.77
CA ASN A 318 11.40 4.01 34.94
C ASN A 318 11.87 2.84 35.81
N PHE A 319 12.40 1.80 35.18
CA PHE A 319 12.84 0.58 35.88
C PHE A 319 13.85 0.86 37.01
N GLU A 320 14.75 1.82 36.82
CA GLU A 320 15.73 2.19 37.84
C GLU A 320 15.07 2.86 39.05
N GLN A 321 14.11 3.75 38.80
CA GLN A 321 13.43 4.49 39.86
C GLN A 321 12.34 3.67 40.55
N ASP A 322 11.53 2.92 39.80
CA ASP A 322 10.32 2.28 40.33
C ASP A 322 10.58 0.86 40.86
N ILE A 323 11.52 0.13 40.26
CA ILE A 323 11.86 -1.25 40.66
C ILE A 323 13.21 -1.30 41.36
N ALA A 324 14.28 -0.84 40.71
CA ALA A 324 15.62 -1.02 41.24
C ALA A 324 15.79 -0.26 42.57
N SER A 325 15.35 1.00 42.64
CA SER A 325 15.43 1.79 43.88
C SER A 325 14.65 1.14 45.04
N PHE A 326 13.49 0.53 44.76
CA PHE A 326 12.68 -0.15 45.77
C PHE A 326 13.34 -1.44 46.28
N ILE A 327 13.93 -2.23 45.38
CA ILE A 327 14.67 -3.46 45.71
C ILE A 327 15.93 -3.15 46.54
N PHE A 328 16.66 -2.07 46.19
CA PHE A 328 17.91 -1.72 46.85
C PHE A 328 17.71 -0.93 48.16
N SER A 329 16.64 -0.13 48.29
CA SER A 329 16.35 0.64 49.51
C SER A 329 15.65 -0.19 50.60
N THR A 330 14.85 -1.18 50.21
CA THR A 330 14.19 -2.12 51.13
C THR A 330 14.47 -3.55 50.70
N PRO A 331 15.38 -4.27 51.37
CA PRO A 331 15.64 -5.66 51.04
C PRO A 331 14.39 -6.49 51.35
N LEU A 332 13.63 -6.82 50.30
CA LEU A 332 12.47 -7.69 50.39
C LEU A 332 12.92 -9.11 50.80
N PRO A 333 12.07 -9.85 51.55
CA PRO A 333 12.30 -11.26 51.81
C PRO A 333 12.53 -12.04 50.51
N LEU A 334 13.42 -13.06 50.55
CA LEU A 334 13.83 -13.84 49.38
C LEU A 334 12.64 -14.43 48.60
N GLU A 335 11.57 -14.80 49.32
CA GLU A 335 10.33 -15.36 48.77
C GLU A 335 9.53 -14.33 47.97
N ALA A 336 9.50 -13.06 48.40
CA ALA A 336 8.85 -11.98 47.65
C ALA A 336 9.67 -11.58 46.42
N MET A 337 11.00 -11.66 46.51
CA MET A 337 11.91 -11.41 45.39
C MET A 337 11.75 -12.44 44.27
N GLN A 338 11.40 -13.69 44.59
CA GLN A 338 11.15 -14.72 43.56
C GLN A 338 10.08 -14.29 42.55
N GLY A 339 9.01 -13.62 42.98
CA GLY A 339 7.96 -13.12 42.08
C GLY A 339 8.46 -12.04 41.11
N ILE A 340 9.38 -11.18 41.58
CA ILE A 340 9.97 -10.11 40.77
C ILE A 340 11.06 -10.66 39.83
N THR A 341 11.85 -11.65 40.28
CA THR A 341 12.96 -12.21 39.52
C THR A 341 12.54 -13.34 38.56
N ALA A 342 11.42 -14.03 38.82
CA ALA A 342 10.89 -15.11 38.00
C ALA A 342 10.75 -14.78 36.49
N PRO A 343 10.23 -13.61 36.06
CA PRO A 343 10.14 -13.28 34.64
C PRO A 343 11.52 -13.08 33.98
N PHE A 344 12.57 -12.80 34.76
CA PHE A 344 13.94 -12.62 34.26
C PHE A 344 14.76 -13.91 34.27
N LEU A 345 14.28 -14.94 34.97
CA LEU A 345 14.90 -16.26 35.00
C LEU A 345 14.30 -17.11 33.89
N LYS A 346 15.12 -17.48 32.90
CA LYS A 346 14.70 -18.42 31.87
C LYS A 346 14.37 -19.77 32.52
N VAL A 347 13.21 -20.34 32.17
CA VAL A 347 12.87 -21.71 32.54
C VAL A 347 13.96 -22.64 32.02
N GLU A 348 14.38 -23.61 32.83
CA GLU A 348 15.42 -24.58 32.47
C GLU A 348 15.03 -25.31 31.18
N GLN A 349 15.70 -24.98 30.07
CA GLN A 349 15.47 -25.61 28.78
C GLN A 349 16.35 -26.84 28.66
N HIS A 350 15.76 -28.03 28.86
CA HIS A 350 16.44 -29.27 28.56
C HIS A 350 16.45 -29.48 27.03
N LYS A 351 17.63 -29.47 26.41
CA LYS A 351 17.78 -29.83 24.99
C LYS A 351 17.59 -31.34 24.82
N SER A 352 16.34 -31.78 24.65
CA SER A 352 16.04 -33.17 24.26
C SER A 352 15.81 -33.27 22.77
N TRP A 353 16.46 -34.24 22.13
CA TRP A 353 16.13 -34.64 20.77
C TRP A 353 14.84 -35.46 20.78
N SER A 354 13.85 -35.07 19.97
CA SER A 354 12.59 -35.82 19.86
C SER A 354 12.80 -37.04 18.97
N LEU A 355 12.45 -38.23 19.46
CA LEU A 355 12.51 -39.45 18.64
C LEU A 355 11.55 -39.40 17.43
N LEU A 356 10.53 -38.54 17.49
CA LEU A 356 9.59 -38.32 16.39
C LEU A 356 10.23 -37.59 15.20
N THR A 357 11.39 -36.96 15.39
CA THR A 357 12.15 -36.35 14.30
C THR A 357 12.64 -37.38 13.28
N VAL A 358 12.75 -38.66 13.65
CA VAL A 358 13.04 -39.79 12.73
C VAL A 358 11.90 -40.06 11.75
N PHE A 359 10.66 -39.68 12.08
CA PHE A 359 9.53 -39.82 11.16
C PHE A 359 9.23 -38.53 10.41
N ALA A 360 10.00 -37.47 10.66
CA ALA A 360 9.92 -36.26 9.84
C ALA A 360 10.29 -36.61 8.40
N LYS A 361 9.72 -35.85 7.46
CA LYS A 361 9.93 -36.05 6.03
C LYS A 361 11.43 -35.92 5.71
N HIS A 362 12.11 -37.05 5.55
CA HIS A 362 13.48 -37.06 5.10
C HIS A 362 13.51 -36.66 3.62
N GLN A 363 14.33 -35.67 3.29
CA GLN A 363 14.57 -35.29 1.90
C GLN A 363 15.40 -36.40 1.24
N LEU A 364 14.77 -37.17 0.36
CA LEU A 364 15.50 -38.04 -0.56
C LEU A 364 16.16 -37.12 -1.59
N ALA A 365 17.47 -37.03 -1.55
CA ALA A 365 18.24 -36.41 -2.63
C ALA A 365 18.09 -37.30 -3.87
N GLY A 366 17.09 -37.00 -4.69
CA GLY A 366 16.98 -37.51 -6.04
C GLY A 366 17.89 -36.69 -6.95
N GLU A 367 18.71 -37.38 -7.73
CA GLU A 367 19.43 -36.84 -8.89
C GLU A 367 18.38 -36.38 -9.93
N ASP A 368 17.82 -35.19 -9.76
CA ASP A 368 17.13 -34.46 -10.82
C ASP A 368 17.75 -33.07 -10.92
N GLU A 369 18.49 -32.87 -12.00
CA GLU A 369 19.10 -31.61 -12.38
C GLU A 369 18.04 -30.51 -12.49
N GLY A 370 18.28 -29.38 -11.82
CA GLY A 370 17.61 -28.11 -12.12
C GLY A 370 16.56 -27.62 -11.12
N LYS A 371 16.35 -28.29 -9.99
CA LYS A 371 15.70 -27.68 -8.83
C LYS A 371 16.52 -27.97 -7.58
N THR A 372 17.54 -27.14 -7.36
CA THR A 372 18.04 -26.85 -6.03
C THR A 372 16.84 -26.42 -5.20
N ALA A 373 16.23 -27.37 -4.52
CA ALA A 373 15.30 -27.09 -3.45
C ALA A 373 16.09 -26.20 -2.49
N ASP A 374 15.62 -24.97 -2.32
CA ASP A 374 16.10 -24.05 -1.32
C ASP A 374 16.44 -24.83 -0.05
N GLU A 375 17.69 -24.72 0.36
CA GLU A 375 18.08 -24.89 1.75
C GLU A 375 17.28 -23.85 2.54
N SER A 376 16.01 -24.15 2.79
CA SER A 376 15.13 -23.43 3.69
C SER A 376 15.58 -23.75 5.12
N ILE A 377 16.79 -23.27 5.44
CA ILE A 377 17.03 -22.63 6.72
C ILE A 377 15.86 -21.68 6.88
N LEU A 378 15.03 -21.93 7.90
CA LEU A 378 13.90 -21.11 8.31
C LEU A 378 14.18 -19.63 7.99
N GLU A 379 13.59 -19.14 6.91
CA GLU A 379 13.50 -17.71 6.64
C GLU A 379 12.65 -17.13 7.76
N ILE A 380 13.35 -16.63 8.77
CA ILE A 380 12.79 -15.67 9.69
C ILE A 380 12.75 -14.37 8.90
N ASP A 381 11.55 -14.04 8.43
CA ASP A 381 11.20 -12.73 7.92
C ASP A 381 11.63 -11.64 8.94
N GLY A 382 12.49 -10.74 8.49
CA GLY A 382 12.87 -9.53 9.24
C GLY A 382 14.36 -9.23 9.28
N GLY A 383 14.82 -8.36 8.37
CA GLY A 383 15.98 -7.50 8.59
C GLY A 383 17.17 -7.77 7.68
N GLN A 384 17.57 -6.75 6.93
CA GLN A 384 18.85 -6.66 6.22
C GLN A 384 20.04 -6.62 7.20
N GLU A 385 20.31 -7.73 7.86
CA GLU A 385 21.62 -8.01 8.46
C GLU A 385 22.10 -9.33 7.86
N GLU A 386 23.03 -9.26 6.90
CA GLU A 386 23.74 -10.44 6.41
C GLU A 386 24.21 -11.24 7.63
N ALA A 387 23.75 -12.49 7.77
CA ALA A 387 24.00 -13.27 8.97
C ALA A 387 25.52 -13.24 9.30
N PRO A 388 25.92 -13.08 10.57
CA PRO A 388 27.34 -12.90 10.97
C PRO A 388 28.27 -14.01 10.47
N PHE A 389 27.69 -15.17 10.12
CA PHE A 389 28.36 -16.27 9.46
C PHE A 389 28.88 -15.93 8.03
N PHE A 390 28.05 -15.31 7.18
CA PHE A 390 28.43 -14.93 5.81
C PHE A 390 29.50 -13.84 5.81
N VAL A 391 29.38 -12.86 6.70
CA VAL A 391 30.36 -11.80 6.89
C VAL A 391 31.73 -12.36 7.29
N ASN A 392 31.76 -13.30 8.25
CA ASN A 392 33.01 -13.93 8.68
C ASN A 392 33.64 -14.81 7.58
N ARG A 393 32.83 -15.51 6.80
CA ARG A 393 33.32 -16.32 5.67
C ARG A 393 33.90 -15.44 4.55
N ARG A 394 33.24 -14.32 4.21
CA ARG A 394 33.73 -13.34 3.22
C ARG A 394 35.08 -12.75 3.64
N LYS A 395 35.22 -12.35 4.91
CA LYS A 395 36.49 -11.85 5.47
C LYS A 395 37.62 -12.87 5.38
N LEU A 396 37.34 -14.14 5.69
CA LEU A 396 38.33 -15.21 5.57
C LEU A 396 38.78 -15.41 4.13
N PHE A 397 37.85 -15.43 3.17
CA PHE A 397 38.16 -15.62 1.75
C PHE A 397 39.00 -14.47 1.19
N HIS A 398 38.69 -13.23 1.59
CA HIS A 398 39.50 -12.05 1.27
C HIS A 398 40.92 -12.19 1.82
N THR A 399 41.05 -12.52 3.11
CA THR A 399 42.35 -12.64 3.78
C THR A 399 43.22 -13.74 3.16
N VAL A 400 42.64 -14.91 2.83
CA VAL A 400 43.38 -16.01 2.20
C VAL A 400 43.82 -15.63 0.78
N THR A 401 42.98 -14.91 0.04
CA THR A 401 43.30 -14.43 -1.32
C THR A 401 44.42 -13.39 -1.29
N GLU A 402 44.41 -12.45 -0.35
CA GLU A 402 45.49 -11.48 -0.15
C GLU A 402 46.83 -12.18 0.16
N LEU A 403 46.82 -13.12 1.11
CA LEU A 403 48.02 -13.89 1.48
C LEU A 403 48.57 -14.72 0.30
N LEU A 404 47.69 -15.26 -0.53
CA LEU A 404 48.07 -15.98 -1.74
C LEU A 404 48.76 -15.06 -2.75
N LEU A 405 48.18 -13.89 -3.01
CA LEU A 405 48.74 -12.90 -3.93
C LEU A 405 50.08 -12.35 -3.42
N ASP A 406 50.20 -12.08 -2.11
CA ASP A 406 51.45 -11.64 -1.49
C ASP A 406 52.55 -12.70 -1.59
N TYR A 407 52.22 -13.97 -1.38
CA TYR A 407 53.15 -15.09 -1.55
C TYR A 407 53.65 -15.21 -3.00
N MET A 408 52.75 -15.09 -3.98
CA MET A 408 53.11 -15.14 -5.40
C MET A 408 53.93 -13.91 -5.82
N ALA A 409 53.62 -12.72 -5.28
CA ALA A 409 54.36 -11.49 -5.53
C ALA A 409 55.77 -11.52 -4.93
N ALA A 410 55.93 -12.03 -3.71
CA ALA A 410 57.22 -12.15 -3.03
C ALA A 410 58.15 -13.19 -3.70
N GLY A 411 57.59 -14.24 -4.29
CA GLY A 411 58.34 -15.27 -5.02
C GLY A 411 58.65 -14.92 -6.49
N GLY A 412 57.99 -13.91 -7.07
CA GLY A 412 58.09 -13.58 -8.49
C GLY A 412 57.64 -14.71 -9.43
N GLN A 413 56.84 -15.65 -8.93
CA GLN A 413 56.39 -16.83 -9.67
C GLN A 413 54.91 -16.68 -10.07
N GLN A 414 54.61 -16.91 -11.35
CA GLN A 414 53.24 -16.96 -11.87
C GLN A 414 52.53 -18.28 -11.54
N GLU A 415 53.26 -19.26 -11.01
CA GLU A 415 52.73 -20.55 -10.59
C GLU A 415 53.13 -20.83 -9.14
N ALA A 416 52.16 -21.20 -8.30
CA ALA A 416 52.36 -21.58 -6.91
C ALA A 416 51.73 -22.94 -6.63
N ARG A 417 52.46 -23.82 -5.94
CA ARG A 417 51.91 -25.08 -5.43
C ARG A 417 51.25 -24.87 -4.08
N LEU A 418 50.07 -25.45 -3.88
CA LEU A 418 49.31 -25.38 -2.65
C LEU A 418 50.12 -25.95 -1.47
N GLY A 419 50.90 -27.01 -1.68
CA GLY A 419 51.81 -27.54 -0.66
C GLY A 419 52.87 -26.53 -0.18
N SER A 420 53.43 -25.73 -1.08
CA SER A 420 54.41 -24.68 -0.73
C SER A 420 53.74 -23.51 -0.02
N PHE A 421 52.50 -23.16 -0.41
CA PHE A 421 51.71 -22.13 0.26
C PHE A 421 51.29 -22.54 1.67
N ILE A 422 50.89 -23.81 1.88
CA ILE A 422 50.57 -24.33 3.21
C ILE A 422 51.82 -24.36 4.10
N ALA A 423 53.00 -24.67 3.56
CA ALA A 423 54.26 -24.58 4.30
C ALA A 423 54.57 -23.13 4.72
N TYR A 424 54.38 -22.17 3.82
CA TYR A 424 54.50 -20.74 4.12
C TYR A 424 53.52 -20.27 5.22
N LEU A 425 52.27 -20.76 5.21
CA LEU A 425 51.28 -20.47 6.26
C LEU A 425 51.61 -21.09 7.62
N ARG A 426 52.43 -22.16 7.66
CA ARG A 426 52.93 -22.75 8.91
C ARG A 426 54.10 -21.96 9.50
N GLU A 427 54.92 -21.35 8.65
CA GLU A 427 56.08 -20.55 9.07
C GLU A 427 55.71 -19.11 9.48
N THR A 428 54.53 -18.63 9.04
CA THR A 428 53.97 -17.32 9.42
C THR A 428 53.00 -17.41 10.61
N GLU A 429 52.60 -16.28 11.20
CA GLU A 429 51.67 -16.21 12.35
C GLU A 429 50.22 -16.66 12.02
N HIS A 430 49.97 -17.20 10.82
CA HIS A 430 48.65 -17.54 10.31
C HIS A 430 48.31 -19.05 10.38
N ALA A 431 49.08 -19.84 11.13
CA ALA A 431 48.85 -21.28 11.32
C ALA A 431 47.43 -21.63 11.82
N GLY A 432 46.75 -20.70 12.52
CA GLY A 432 45.36 -20.87 12.98
C GLY A 432 44.33 -20.99 11.84
N LEU A 433 44.63 -20.54 10.63
CA LEU A 433 43.74 -20.68 9.46
C LEU A 433 43.61 -22.13 8.99
N LEU A 434 44.67 -22.94 9.15
CA LEU A 434 44.70 -24.35 8.74
C LEU A 434 43.80 -25.24 9.63
N ALA A 435 43.46 -24.79 10.84
CA ALA A 435 42.53 -25.50 11.71
C ALA A 435 41.05 -25.25 11.35
N ASN A 436 40.76 -24.22 10.54
CA ASN A 436 39.40 -23.80 10.22
C ASN A 436 38.88 -24.51 8.96
N ARG A 437 37.70 -25.13 9.04
CA ARG A 437 37.05 -25.78 7.90
C ARG A 437 36.87 -24.85 6.70
N ASN A 438 36.56 -23.58 6.96
CA ASN A 438 36.29 -22.59 5.92
C ASN A 438 37.50 -22.35 4.99
N PHE A 439 38.73 -22.63 5.44
CA PHE A 439 39.93 -22.57 4.61
C PHE A 439 39.93 -23.64 3.52
N TYR A 440 39.46 -24.85 3.82
CA TYR A 440 39.37 -25.94 2.83
C TYR A 440 38.19 -25.72 1.88
N ASP A 441 37.08 -25.19 2.41
CA ASP A 441 35.93 -24.82 1.59
C ASP A 441 36.30 -23.74 0.56
N TYR A 442 37.25 -22.84 0.86
CA TYR A 442 37.77 -21.85 -0.09
C TYR A 442 38.42 -22.52 -1.30
N TRP A 443 39.35 -23.46 -1.10
CA TRP A 443 40.03 -24.15 -2.20
C TRP A 443 39.08 -25.01 -3.03
N LEU A 444 38.10 -25.64 -2.40
CA LEU A 444 37.06 -26.39 -3.09
C LEU A 444 36.23 -25.50 -4.02
N VAL A 445 35.80 -24.33 -3.52
CA VAL A 445 35.01 -23.36 -4.30
C VAL A 445 35.84 -22.79 -5.45
N LEU A 446 37.12 -22.47 -5.23
CA LEU A 446 38.00 -21.99 -6.30
C LEU A 446 38.25 -23.05 -7.37
N HIS A 447 38.44 -24.32 -6.98
CA HIS A 447 38.63 -25.41 -7.92
C HIS A 447 37.40 -25.61 -8.81
N GLN A 448 36.20 -25.67 -8.22
CA GLN A 448 34.94 -25.84 -8.96
C GLN A 448 34.65 -24.72 -9.95
N ARG A 449 35.18 -23.51 -9.72
CA ARG A 449 34.95 -22.33 -10.56
C ARG A 449 36.17 -21.89 -11.39
N SER A 450 37.23 -22.70 -11.44
CA SER A 450 38.40 -22.47 -12.30
C SER A 450 38.02 -22.67 -13.78
N PRO A 451 38.36 -21.77 -14.72
CA PRO A 451 39.16 -20.54 -14.56
C PRO A 451 38.34 -19.34 -14.06
N ILE A 452 38.85 -18.67 -13.01
CA ILE A 452 38.24 -17.46 -12.45
C ILE A 452 38.75 -16.25 -13.21
N ARG A 453 37.83 -15.54 -13.87
CA ARG A 453 38.09 -14.26 -14.55
C ARG A 453 37.52 -13.11 -13.74
N ALA A 454 38.20 -11.97 -13.76
CA ALA A 454 37.60 -10.70 -13.36
C ALA A 454 36.53 -10.34 -14.41
N MET A 455 35.28 -10.71 -14.14
CA MET A 455 34.13 -10.39 -15.00
C MET A 455 33.56 -9.02 -14.60
N ASP A 456 33.11 -8.26 -15.60
CA ASP A 456 32.33 -7.04 -15.39
C ASP A 456 31.03 -7.35 -14.64
N LYS A 457 30.64 -6.43 -13.75
CA LYS A 457 29.52 -6.53 -12.77
C LYS A 457 28.14 -6.87 -13.36
N ASP A 458 27.99 -6.91 -14.68
CA ASP A 458 26.71 -7.08 -15.38
C ASP A 458 26.36 -8.55 -15.71
N SER A 459 27.15 -9.54 -15.27
CA SER A 459 26.94 -10.95 -15.60
C SER A 459 27.00 -11.91 -14.40
N LEU A 460 26.42 -11.50 -13.27
CA LEU A 460 26.24 -12.37 -12.10
C LEU A 460 24.90 -13.14 -12.20
N PRO A 461 24.89 -14.48 -12.05
CA PRO A 461 23.66 -15.24 -11.76
C PRO A 461 23.14 -14.88 -10.36
N ASP A 462 21.82 -14.72 -10.26
CA ASP A 462 21.03 -14.26 -9.10
C ASP A 462 21.00 -15.22 -7.87
N GLU A 463 21.98 -16.09 -7.71
CA GLU A 463 22.01 -17.04 -6.59
C GLU A 463 22.91 -16.54 -5.45
N GLY A 464 22.41 -16.59 -4.21
CA GLY A 464 22.96 -16.03 -2.97
C GLY A 464 24.39 -16.43 -2.54
N GLN A 465 25.19 -16.98 -3.44
CA GLN A 465 26.65 -17.16 -3.30
C GLN A 465 27.47 -16.03 -3.95
N GLY A 466 26.81 -15.07 -4.64
CA GLY A 466 27.46 -13.96 -5.34
C GLY A 466 28.44 -13.14 -4.47
N GLY A 467 28.10 -12.89 -3.20
CA GLY A 467 28.92 -12.07 -2.30
C GLY A 467 30.28 -12.68 -1.87
N LEU A 468 30.43 -14.02 -1.92
CA LEU A 468 31.71 -14.68 -1.61
C LEU A 468 32.68 -14.65 -2.79
N TYR A 469 32.14 -14.80 -4.00
CA TYR A 469 32.91 -14.79 -5.23
C TYR A 469 33.34 -13.37 -5.61
N GLU A 470 32.47 -12.37 -5.37
CA GLU A 470 32.77 -10.94 -5.53
C GLU A 470 34.05 -10.53 -4.77
N ALA A 471 34.21 -11.01 -3.52
CA ALA A 471 35.38 -10.69 -2.69
C ALA A 471 36.71 -11.21 -3.27
N VAL A 472 36.68 -12.31 -4.04
CA VAL A 472 37.87 -12.86 -4.69
C VAL A 472 38.14 -12.15 -6.02
N THR A 473 37.09 -11.86 -6.80
CA THR A 473 37.22 -11.17 -8.09
C THR A 473 37.67 -9.72 -7.94
N ASP A 474 37.24 -9.02 -6.88
CA ASP A 474 37.66 -7.64 -6.57
C ASP A 474 39.18 -7.54 -6.36
N LEU A 475 39.80 -8.56 -5.78
CA LEU A 475 41.23 -8.59 -5.50
C LEU A 475 42.09 -8.96 -6.73
N LEU A 476 41.54 -9.64 -7.72
CA LEU A 476 42.27 -10.16 -8.89
C LEU A 476 42.60 -9.09 -9.95
N LYS A 477 42.02 -7.88 -9.88
CA LYS A 477 42.40 -6.69 -10.70
C LYS A 477 42.68 -6.99 -12.20
N GLY A 478 41.88 -7.83 -12.84
CA GLY A 478 42.03 -8.18 -14.27
C GLY A 478 42.94 -9.38 -14.58
N GLN A 479 43.42 -10.11 -13.58
CA GLN A 479 44.20 -11.34 -13.74
C GLN A 479 43.29 -12.57 -13.71
N THR A 480 43.67 -13.63 -14.42
CA THR A 480 42.95 -14.91 -14.43
C THR A 480 43.62 -15.90 -13.50
N LEU A 481 42.83 -16.51 -12.61
CA LEU A 481 43.32 -17.51 -11.65
C LEU A 481 42.85 -18.90 -12.11
N THR A 482 43.80 -19.78 -12.36
CA THR A 482 43.56 -21.17 -12.78
C THR A 482 44.11 -22.13 -11.75
N LEU A 483 43.30 -23.11 -11.33
CA LEU A 483 43.71 -24.21 -10.47
C LEU A 483 43.74 -25.51 -11.27
N GLN A 484 44.80 -26.29 -11.12
CA GLN A 484 44.95 -27.64 -11.65
C GLN A 484 45.34 -28.61 -10.53
N GLU A 485 44.62 -29.72 -10.39
CA GLU A 485 44.94 -30.78 -9.42
C GLU A 485 46.22 -31.53 -9.82
N ILE A 486 47.04 -31.87 -8.83
CA ILE A 486 48.20 -32.76 -8.96
C ILE A 486 47.95 -34.02 -8.11
N GLU A 487 48.58 -35.14 -8.49
CA GLU A 487 48.63 -36.33 -7.66
C GLU A 487 49.47 -36.08 -6.39
N GLY A 488 48.81 -36.12 -5.22
CA GLY A 488 49.44 -36.06 -3.90
C GLY A 488 48.52 -35.47 -2.84
N ASP A 489 48.37 -36.15 -1.70
CA ASP A 489 47.56 -35.66 -0.58
C ASP A 489 48.44 -34.90 0.42
N ILE A 490 48.06 -33.67 0.75
CA ILE A 490 48.70 -32.85 1.77
C ILE A 490 47.91 -32.94 3.07
N GLN A 491 48.55 -33.49 4.11
CA GLN A 491 48.02 -33.40 5.47
C GLN A 491 48.32 -32.02 6.05
N ALA A 492 47.39 -31.10 5.85
CA ALA A 492 47.52 -29.70 6.24
C ALA A 492 47.31 -29.50 7.77
N HIS A 493 46.44 -30.29 8.40
CA HIS A 493 46.19 -30.28 9.85
C HIS A 493 45.81 -31.70 10.34
N GLU A 494 45.83 -31.98 11.65
CA GLU A 494 45.49 -33.31 12.22
C GLU A 494 44.10 -33.85 11.82
N ARG A 495 43.19 -32.96 11.39
CA ARG A 495 41.78 -33.27 11.07
C ARG A 495 41.43 -33.17 9.58
N TYR A 496 42.30 -32.62 8.74
CA TYR A 496 41.96 -32.25 7.37
C TYR A 496 43.12 -32.54 6.41
N SER A 497 42.81 -33.25 5.32
CA SER A 497 43.68 -33.51 4.18
C SER A 497 43.09 -32.85 2.94
N ILE A 498 43.95 -32.26 2.11
CA ILE A 498 43.57 -31.67 0.82
C ILE A 498 44.51 -32.17 -0.26
N GLN A 499 43.98 -32.43 -1.45
CA GLN A 499 44.78 -32.79 -2.61
C GLN A 499 45.63 -31.58 -3.06
N ASP A 500 46.87 -31.83 -3.47
CA ASP A 500 47.76 -30.75 -3.93
C ASP A 500 47.26 -30.15 -5.25
N MET A 501 47.38 -28.84 -5.37
CA MET A 501 46.89 -28.08 -6.52
C MET A 501 47.97 -27.07 -6.95
N THR A 502 48.15 -26.89 -8.26
CA THR A 502 48.90 -25.76 -8.79
C THR A 502 47.96 -24.62 -9.10
N VAL A 503 48.23 -23.47 -8.51
CA VAL A 503 47.57 -22.20 -8.81
C VAL A 503 48.44 -21.45 -9.80
N ARG A 504 47.88 -21.08 -10.96
CA ARG A 504 48.55 -20.22 -11.95
C ARG A 504 47.79 -18.92 -12.12
N LEU A 505 48.54 -17.83 -12.19
CA LEU A 505 48.03 -16.48 -12.35
C LEU A 505 48.46 -15.94 -13.71
N GLY A 506 47.48 -15.82 -14.62
CA GLY A 506 47.66 -15.44 -16.02
C GLY A 506 47.17 -14.03 -16.34
N GLY A 507 47.68 -13.46 -17.43
CA GLY A 507 47.11 -12.29 -18.11
C GLY A 507 46.33 -12.71 -19.34
N ASP A 508 45.53 -11.80 -19.91
CA ASP A 508 44.56 -11.98 -21.01
C ASP A 508 45.15 -12.39 -22.38
N LYS A 509 46.23 -13.18 -22.40
CA LYS A 509 46.89 -13.69 -23.61
C LYS A 509 47.13 -15.20 -23.64
N ASP A 510 46.95 -15.92 -22.54
CA ASP A 510 47.21 -17.37 -22.50
C ASP A 510 45.93 -18.16 -22.16
N ALA A 511 45.00 -18.24 -23.13
CA ALA A 511 43.99 -19.30 -23.20
C ALA A 511 43.36 -19.32 -24.61
N GLY A 512 44.04 -20.02 -25.53
CA GLY A 512 43.39 -20.71 -26.64
C GLY A 512 43.00 -22.12 -26.22
#